data_AF-A0A6A7SLI7-F1
#
_entry.id   AF-A0A6A7SLI7-F1
#
_cell.length_a   1.000
_cell.length_b   1.000
_cell.length_c   1.000
_cell.angle_alpha   90.00
_cell.angle_beta   90.00
_cell.angle_gamma   90.00
#
_symmetry.space_group_name_H-M   'P 1'
#
loop_
_entity.id
_entity.type
_entity.pdbx_description
1 polymer ?
#
loop_
_entity_poly.entity_id
_entity_poly.type
_entity_poly.pdbx_seq_one_letter_code
_entity_poly.pdbx_strand_id
1 'polypeptide(L)' 'MIDGIRELAADVPAIERVHEVLTMHMGPDFLLVNISVKFAPGTVAADMEAAIAGLDARIKGSYPEARRIFVEAEGRAGA' A
#
# COMPACT_ATOMS: atom_id res chain seq x y z
N MET A 1 -9.31 -10.42 -2.30
CA MET A 1 -8.38 -9.79 -1.34
C MET A 1 -7.39 -8.88 -2.05
N ILE A 2 -6.54 -9.39 -2.94
CA ILE A 2 -5.57 -8.56 -3.70
C ILE A 2 -6.26 -7.38 -4.38
N ASP A 3 -7.36 -7.62 -5.09
CA ASP A 3 -8.09 -6.53 -5.78
C ASP A 3 -8.69 -5.51 -4.80
N GLY A 4 -9.22 -5.96 -3.66
CA GLY A 4 -9.71 -5.05 -2.63
C GLY A 4 -8.59 -4.23 -1.97
N ILE A 5 -7.40 -4.80 -1.74
CA ILE A 5 -6.23 -4.04 -1.29
C ILE A 5 -5.80 -3.03 -2.35
N ARG A 6 -5.83 -3.41 -3.63
CA ARG A 6 -5.53 -2.50 -4.75
C ARG A 6 -6.53 -1.35 -4.82
N GLU A 7 -7.82 -1.61 -4.63
CA GLU A 7 -8.86 -0.57 -4.57
C GLU A 7 -8.64 0.37 -3.38
N LEU A 8 -8.40 -0.16 -2.18
CA LEU A 8 -8.11 0.64 -0.99
C LEU A 8 -6.90 1.58 -1.19
N ALA A 9 -5.86 1.10 -1.88
CA ALA A 9 -4.69 1.90 -2.24
C ALA A 9 -5.01 2.94 -3.32
N ALA A 10 -5.78 2.59 -4.34
CA ALA A 10 -6.20 3.50 -5.40
C ALA A 10 -7.11 4.63 -4.89
N ASP A 11 -7.85 4.40 -3.81
CA ASP A 11 -8.69 5.41 -3.15
C ASP A 11 -7.89 6.45 -2.35
N VAL A 12 -6.57 6.26 -2.15
CA VAL A 12 -5.75 7.20 -1.40
C VAL A 12 -5.41 8.40 -2.31
N PRO A 13 -5.85 9.64 -1.98
CA PRO A 13 -5.71 10.77 -2.90
C PRO A 13 -4.27 11.13 -3.29
N ALA A 14 -3.30 10.83 -2.43
CA ALA A 14 -1.89 11.09 -2.69
C ALA A 14 -1.25 10.06 -3.65
N ILE A 15 -1.92 8.95 -3.95
CA ILE A 15 -1.42 7.88 -4.81
C ILE A 15 -1.94 8.11 -6.23
N GLU A 16 -1.02 8.33 -7.18
CA GLU A 16 -1.32 8.50 -8.61
C GLU A 16 -1.61 7.14 -9.27
N ARG A 17 -0.89 6.09 -8.83
CA ARG A 17 -0.99 4.76 -9.43
C ARG A 17 -0.60 3.67 -8.45
N VAL A 18 -1.34 2.56 -8.47
CA VAL A 18 -0.93 1.29 -7.85
C VAL A 18 -0.31 0.40 -8.92
N HIS A 19 0.95 0.02 -8.75
CA HIS A 19 1.66 -0.82 -9.71
C HIS A 19 1.41 -2.29 -9.43
N GLU A 20 1.72 -2.72 -8.21
CA GLU A 20 1.63 -4.12 -7.83
C GLU A 20 1.09 -4.26 -6.40
N VAL A 21 0.36 -5.35 -6.19
CA VAL A 21 -0.03 -5.84 -4.87
C VAL A 21 0.34 -7.31 -4.83
N LEU A 22 1.30 -7.66 -3.98
CA LEU A 22 1.73 -9.03 -3.73
C LEU A 22 1.38 -9.44 -2.32
N THR A 23 1.08 -10.72 -2.14
CA THR A 23 0.77 -11.27 -0.82
C THR A 23 1.46 -12.61 -0.62
N MET A 24 1.91 -12.87 0.62
CA MET A 24 2.49 -14.13 1.03
C MET A 24 1.79 -14.63 2.31
N HIS A 25 1.29 -15.87 2.26
CA HIS A 25 0.76 -16.54 3.45
C HIS A 25 1.91 -17.08 4.30
N MET A 26 2.02 -16.58 5.53
CA MET A 26 2.96 -16.99 6.57
C MET A 26 2.25 -17.93 7.55
N GLY A 27 1.70 -19.03 7.01
CA GLY A 27 0.74 -19.89 7.69
C GLY A 27 -0.72 -19.48 7.43
N PRO A 28 -1.69 -20.09 8.15
CA PRO A 28 -3.10 -19.90 7.87
C PRO A 28 -3.62 -18.49 8.20
N ASP A 29 -3.10 -17.87 9.27
CA ASP A 29 -3.69 -16.64 9.86
C ASP A 29 -2.76 -15.41 9.81
N PHE A 30 -1.72 -15.48 8.99
CA PHE A 30 -0.79 -14.37 8.76
C PHE A 30 -0.62 -14.20 7.26
N LEU A 31 -1.04 -13.03 6.77
CA LEU A 31 -0.69 -12.51 5.47
C LEU A 31 0.35 -11.38 5.57
N LEU A 32 1.41 -11.48 4.78
CA LEU A 32 2.31 -10.39 4.47
C LEU A 32 1.88 -9.77 3.15
N VAL A 33 1.71 -8.45 3.13
CA VAL A 33 1.30 -7.67 1.96
C VAL A 33 2.45 -6.76 1.53
N ASN A 34 2.78 -6.73 0.24
CA ASN A 34 3.65 -5.73 -0.37
C ASN A 34 2.85 -4.97 -1.41
N ILE A 35 2.98 -3.65 -1.42
CA ILE A 35 2.28 -2.75 -2.35
C ILE A 35 3.32 -1.83 -2.97
N SER A 36 3.43 -1.81 -4.30
CA SER A 36 4.20 -0.79 -5.02
C SER A 36 3.22 0.28 -5.53
N VAL A 37 3.49 1.53 -5.18
CA VAL A 37 2.68 2.68 -5.57
C VAL A 37 3.54 3.83 -6.05
N LYS A 38 2.98 4.63 -6.96
CA LYS A 38 3.52 5.92 -7.36
C LYS A 38 2.71 7.02 -6.70
N PHE A 39 3.38 7.85 -5.90
CA PHE A 39 2.78 9.05 -5.33
C PHE A 39 2.67 10.17 -6.37
N ALA A 40 1.68 11.04 -6.19
CA ALA A 40 1.51 12.22 -7.02
C ALA A 40 2.77 13.11 -7.00
N PRO A 41 3.16 13.73 -8.13
CA PRO A 41 4.32 14.61 -8.16
C PRO A 41 4.22 15.75 -7.15
N GLY A 42 5.29 15.98 -6.39
CA GLY A 42 5.32 17.05 -5.40
C GLY A 42 4.69 16.69 -4.04
N THR A 43 4.18 15.46 -3.87
CA THR A 43 3.85 14.94 -2.54
C THR A 43 5.09 15.01 -1.66
N VAL A 44 5.00 15.64 -0.50
CA VAL A 44 6.11 15.74 0.45
C VAL A 44 6.16 14.51 1.35
N ALA A 45 7.33 14.22 1.93
CA ALA A 45 7.54 13.03 2.74
C ALA A 45 6.50 12.87 3.87
N ALA A 46 6.15 13.97 4.56
CA ALA A 46 5.15 13.94 5.62
C ALA A 46 3.75 13.49 5.13
N ASP A 47 3.34 13.93 3.93
CA ASP A 47 2.06 13.53 3.34
C ASP A 47 2.10 12.07 2.86
N MET A 48 3.25 11.61 2.35
CA MET A 48 3.45 10.19 2.01
C MET A 48 3.34 9.32 3.26
N GLU A 49 4.00 9.69 4.36
CA GLU A 49 3.94 8.97 5.63
C GLU A 49 2.50 8.88 6.16
N ALA A 50 1.77 10.00 6.14
CA ALA A 50 0.37 10.04 6.55
C ALA A 50 -0.52 9.14 5.67
N ALA A 51 -0.31 9.18 4.35
CA ALA A 51 -1.02 8.34 3.38
C ALA A 51 -0.73 6.84 3.60
N ILE A 52 0.53 6.46 3.82
CA ILE A 52 0.94 5.08 4.09
C ILE A 52 0.34 4.59 5.40
N ALA A 53 0.41 5.39 6.47
CA ALA A 53 -0.17 5.03 7.76
C ALA A 53 -1.70 4.86 7.67
N GLY A 54 -2.38 5.74 6.94
CA GLY A 54 -3.82 5.63 6.69
C GLY A 54 -4.18 4.39 5.88
N LEU A 55 -3.40 4.06 4.85
CA LEU A 55 -3.60 2.87 4.04
C LEU A 55 -3.37 1.59 4.85
N ASP A 56 -2.30 1.51 5.65
CA ASP A 56 -2.02 0.38 6.54
C ASP A 56 -3.19 0.12 7.49
N ALA A 57 -3.72 1.18 8.13
CA ALA A 57 -4.87 1.06 9.02
C ALA A 57 -6.13 0.57 8.30
N ARG A 58 -6.43 1.10 7.10
CA ARG A 58 -7.59 0.68 6.30
C ARG A 58 -7.51 -0.78 5.86
N ILE A 59 -6.33 -1.23 5.43
CA ILE A 59 -6.10 -2.62 5.03
C ILE A 59 -6.27 -3.54 6.23
N LYS A 60 -5.64 -3.24 7.37
CA LYS A 60 -5.79 -4.06 8.60
C LYS A 60 -7.22 -4.10 9.12
N GLY A 61 -7.97 -3.01 8.97
CA GLY A 61 -9.40 -2.97 9.32
C GLY A 61 -10.26 -3.85 8.41
N SER A 62 -9.90 -3.96 7.13
CA SER A 62 -10.65 -4.76 6.14
C SER A 62 -10.20 -6.22 6.09
N TYR A 63 -8.93 -6.47 6.40
CA TYR A 63 -8.24 -7.76 6.33
C TYR A 63 -7.37 -7.97 7.58
N PRO A 64 -7.96 -8.40 8.71
CA PRO A 64 -7.24 -8.56 9.99
C PRO A 64 -6.05 -9.53 9.94
N GLU A 65 -6.04 -10.46 8.98
CA GLU A 65 -4.93 -11.38 8.72
C GLU A 65 -3.71 -10.69 8.09
N ALA A 66 -3.85 -9.47 7.53
CA ALA A 66 -2.74 -8.67 6.99
C ALA A 66 -1.88 -8.07 8.11
N ARG A 67 -1.04 -8.90 8.74
CA ARG A 67 -0.25 -8.51 9.92
C ARG A 67 0.95 -7.64 9.60
N ARG A 68 1.49 -7.74 8.39
CA ARG A 68 2.58 -6.89 7.90
C ARG A 68 2.27 -6.37 6.51
N ILE A 69 2.45 -5.07 6.34
CA ILE A 69 2.21 -4.36 5.08
C ILE A 69 3.46 -3.52 4.82
N PHE A 70 4.06 -3.69 3.64
CA PHE A 70 5.13 -2.84 3.14
C PHE A 70 4.59 -2.06 1.94
N VAL A 71 4.84 -0.75 1.94
CA VAL A 71 4.49 0.12 0.82
C VAL A 71 5.79 0.67 0.25
N GLU A 72 6.08 0.31 -0.99
CA GLU A 72 7.17 0.86 -1.77
C GLU A 72 6.65 2.08 -2.54
N ALA A 73 7.27 3.23 -2.27
CA ALA A 73 7.03 4.46 -3.01
C ALA A 73 7.98 4.51 -4.20
N GLU A 74 7.48 4.25 -5.41
CA GLU A 74 8.27 4.45 -6.62
C GLU A 74 8.56 5.93 -6.81
N GLY A 75 9.82 6.30 -6.63
CA GLY A 75 10.34 7.61 -7.01
C GLY A 75 10.55 7.70 -8.52
N ARG A 76 10.80 8.91 -9.02
CA ARG A 76 11.43 9.13 -10.33
C ARG A 76 12.87 8.61 -10.31
N ALA A 77 13.09 7.31 -10.17
CA ALA A 77 14.34 6.69 -10.59
C ALA A 77 14.22 6.47 -12.11
N GLY A 78 14.40 7.56 -12.87
CA GLY A 78 14.69 7.44 -14.29
C GLY A 78 16.00 6.68 -14.45
N ALA A 79 15.96 5.62 -15.24
CA ALA A 79 17.08 5.14 -16.03
C ALA A 79 16.63 5.18 -17.50
#